data_AF-A0A8H7E0X7-F1
#
_entry.id   AF-A0A8H7E0X7-F1
#
_cell.length_a   1.000
_cell.length_b   1.000
_cell.length_c   1.000
_cell.angle_alpha   90.00
_cell.angle_beta   90.00
_cell.angle_gamma   90.00
#
_symmetry.space_group_name_H-M   'P 1'
#
loop_
_entity.id
_entity.type
_entity.pdbx_description
1 polymer ?
#
loop_
_entity_poly.entity_id
_entity_poly.type
_entity_poly.pdbx_seq_one_letter_code
_entity_poly.pdbx_strand_id
1 'polypeptide(L)'
;MVLVDEAMHELDDEIRHVREQIQELTKRRRLVTNTLLSSTKVQSQLKSHVPTTSSPDLAMDDTPLVTSEKSSSTTNHQTNMHRLSFTVTTFPFTDPSPNKSHLHGRLLGIRLDHCSRHGTFQKPYYILLRRVEEQGDEFRVHRHTIPAFVALERLEEQFLPLKDEDEGYTVADPDGSQKIKQDLHGLVRRVRHELICWELRRDAIELLKEQLELIPPKTADEDDEEMDDDSQEDRIGLYGIQSIEATAFEARQARITWTDGTVARIKISNKGLIERAVVVGDNGRIKGVENLLMDGESRIEELVQKLKVLVGVSS
;
A
#
# COMPACT_ATOMS: atom_id res chain seq x y z
N MET A 1 -29.84 -10.50 38.62
CA MET A 1 -29.38 -9.37 37.78
C MET A 1 -28.07 -9.76 37.13
N VAL A 2 -27.00 -10.02 37.89
CA VAL A 2 -25.69 -10.48 37.38
C VAL A 2 -25.76 -11.71 36.45
N LEU A 3 -26.53 -12.74 36.80
CA LEU A 3 -26.69 -13.94 35.96
C LEU A 3 -27.45 -13.72 34.64
N VAL A 4 -28.23 -12.64 34.53
CA VAL A 4 -28.94 -12.30 33.28
C VAL A 4 -28.01 -11.52 32.35
N ASP A 5 -27.17 -10.65 32.91
CA ASP A 5 -26.18 -9.88 32.15
C ASP A 5 -25.08 -10.80 31.57
N GLU A 6 -24.69 -11.86 32.30
CA GLU A 6 -23.71 -12.85 31.83
C GLU A 6 -24.28 -13.71 30.68
N ALA A 7 -25.52 -14.18 30.80
CA ALA A 7 -26.20 -14.89 29.71
C ALA A 7 -26.48 -14.01 28.48
N MET A 8 -26.65 -12.69 28.66
CA MET A 8 -26.78 -11.74 27.56
C MET A 8 -25.45 -11.53 26.82
N HIS A 9 -24.33 -11.45 27.55
CA HIS A 9 -23.01 -11.30 26.95
C HIS A 9 -22.61 -12.55 26.15
N GLU A 10 -22.86 -13.75 26.70
CA GLU A 10 -22.63 -15.01 25.99
C GLU A 10 -23.44 -15.09 24.68
N LEU A 11 -24.69 -14.63 24.71
CA LEU A 11 -25.55 -14.59 23.53
C LEU A 11 -25.06 -13.55 22.49
N ASP A 12 -24.59 -12.38 22.93
CA ASP A 12 -24.04 -11.35 22.04
C ASP A 12 -22.73 -11.82 21.39
N ASP A 13 -21.90 -12.57 22.10
CA ASP A 13 -20.70 -13.21 21.56
C ASP A 13 -21.05 -14.30 20.54
N GLU A 14 -22.06 -15.14 20.81
CA GLU A 14 -22.57 -16.14 19.86
C GLU A 14 -23.15 -15.47 18.61
N ILE A 15 -23.92 -14.39 18.76
CA ILE A 15 -24.46 -13.61 17.64
C ILE A 15 -23.33 -12.99 16.82
N ARG A 16 -22.27 -12.48 17.47
CA ARG A 16 -21.09 -11.94 16.78
C ARG A 16 -20.41 -13.04 15.97
N HIS A 17 -20.18 -14.20 16.57
CA HIS A 17 -19.58 -15.35 15.90
C HIS A 17 -20.41 -15.84 14.69
N VAL A 18 -21.73 -15.99 14.85
CA VAL A 18 -22.61 -16.39 13.75
C VAL A 18 -22.61 -15.36 12.62
N ARG A 19 -22.60 -14.06 12.94
CA ARG A 19 -22.51 -12.99 11.94
C ARG A 19 -21.18 -13.04 11.19
N GLU A 20 -20.07 -13.29 11.89
CA GLU A 20 -18.75 -13.46 11.29
C GLU A 20 -18.72 -14.65 10.33
N GLN A 21 -19.23 -15.81 10.76
CA GLN A 21 -19.35 -16.99 9.91
C GLN A 21 -20.21 -16.74 8.66
N ILE A 22 -21.35 -16.05 8.80
CA ILE A 22 -22.20 -15.69 7.65
C ILE A 22 -21.44 -14.77 6.69
N GLN A 23 -20.71 -13.79 7.21
CA GLN A 23 -19.89 -12.90 6.39
C GLN A 23 -18.79 -13.69 5.67
N GLU A 24 -18.12 -14.60 6.34
CA GLU A 24 -17.06 -15.44 5.77
C GLU A 24 -17.62 -16.35 4.66
N LEU A 25 -18.70 -17.08 4.93
CA LEU A 25 -19.37 -17.94 3.95
C LEU A 25 -19.88 -17.13 2.74
N THR A 26 -20.40 -15.92 2.98
CA THR A 26 -20.87 -15.03 1.91
C THR A 26 -19.70 -14.53 1.07
N LYS A 27 -18.58 -14.14 1.69
CA LYS A 27 -17.33 -13.76 1.01
C LYS A 27 -16.82 -14.93 0.16
N ARG A 28 -16.75 -16.14 0.73
CA ARG A 28 -16.31 -17.35 0.05
C ARG A 28 -17.21 -17.71 -1.13
N ARG A 29 -18.54 -17.68 -0.95
CA ARG A 29 -19.50 -17.91 -2.04
C ARG A 29 -19.25 -16.92 -3.19
N ARG A 30 -19.16 -15.62 -2.88
CA ARG A 30 -18.92 -14.57 -3.87
C ARG A 30 -17.61 -14.80 -4.62
N LEU A 31 -16.55 -15.19 -3.92
CA LEU A 31 -15.26 -15.50 -4.52
C LEU A 31 -15.35 -16.69 -5.48
N VAL A 32 -15.93 -17.81 -5.05
CA VAL A 32 -16.09 -19.00 -5.90
C VAL A 32 -16.96 -18.70 -7.12
N THR A 33 -18.08 -18.01 -6.94
CA THR A 33 -18.96 -17.62 -8.05
C THR A 33 -18.24 -16.74 -9.06
N ASN A 34 -17.51 -15.71 -8.60
CA ASN A 34 -16.74 -14.84 -9.50
C ASN A 34 -15.65 -15.64 -10.24
N THR A 35 -14.92 -16.52 -9.54
CA THR A 35 -13.90 -17.36 -10.14
C THR A 35 -14.50 -18.29 -11.21
N LEU A 36 -15.64 -18.94 -10.93
CA LEU A 36 -16.32 -19.80 -11.89
C LEU A 36 -16.84 -19.03 -13.11
N LEU A 37 -17.47 -17.86 -12.90
CA LEU A 37 -17.98 -17.03 -14.00
C LEU A 37 -16.85 -16.40 -14.84
N SER A 38 -15.68 -16.18 -14.25
CA SER A 38 -14.47 -15.73 -14.95
C SER A 38 -13.72 -16.85 -15.67
N SER A 39 -14.02 -18.12 -15.37
CA SER A 39 -13.34 -19.27 -15.96
C SER A 39 -13.63 -19.38 -17.45
N THR A 40 -12.58 -19.47 -18.26
CA THR A 40 -12.65 -19.56 -19.73
C THR A 40 -13.46 -20.77 -20.21
N LYS A 41 -13.39 -21.90 -19.49
CA LYS A 41 -14.17 -23.11 -19.80
C LYS A 41 -15.67 -22.87 -19.62
N VAL A 42 -16.06 -22.30 -18.48
CA VAL A 42 -17.46 -21.97 -18.16
C VAL A 42 -17.98 -20.93 -19.14
N GLN A 43 -17.19 -19.90 -19.44
CA GLN A 43 -17.53 -18.90 -20.46
C GLN A 43 -17.68 -19.50 -21.86
N SER A 44 -16.81 -20.43 -22.27
CA SER A 44 -16.93 -21.10 -23.58
C SER A 44 -18.19 -21.95 -23.68
N GLN A 45 -18.56 -22.67 -22.61
CA GLN A 45 -19.77 -23.48 -22.55
C GLN A 45 -21.02 -22.60 -22.55
N LEU A 46 -21.03 -21.52 -21.78
CA LEU A 46 -22.12 -20.53 -21.76
C LEU A 46 -22.29 -19.84 -23.12
N LYS A 47 -21.21 -19.61 -23.88
CA LYS A 47 -21.29 -19.09 -25.26
C LYS A 47 -21.87 -20.11 -26.22
N SER A 48 -21.51 -21.39 -26.10
CA SER A 48 -22.07 -22.46 -26.95
C SER A 48 -23.54 -22.77 -26.66
N HIS A 49 -24.04 -22.40 -25.48
CA HIS A 49 -25.40 -22.72 -25.03
C HIS A 49 -26.40 -21.56 -25.21
N VAL A 50 -25.99 -20.43 -25.80
CA VAL A 50 -26.94 -19.38 -26.23
C VAL A 50 -27.71 -19.94 -27.42
N PRO A 51 -29.00 -20.30 -27.27
CA PRO A 51 -29.74 -20.92 -28.35
C PRO A 51 -30.04 -19.87 -29.42
N THR A 52 -29.58 -20.07 -30.64
CA THR A 52 -30.09 -19.42 -31.86
C THR A 52 -31.45 -20.00 -32.26
N THR A 53 -32.32 -20.34 -31.30
CA THR A 53 -33.59 -21.01 -31.55
C THR A 53 -34.75 -20.03 -31.46
N SER A 54 -35.28 -19.71 -32.62
CA SER A 54 -36.63 -19.24 -32.89
C SER A 54 -37.68 -20.16 -32.24
N SER A 55 -38.07 -19.91 -30.99
CA SER A 55 -39.31 -20.43 -30.40
C SER A 55 -39.83 -19.48 -29.31
N PRO A 56 -41.11 -19.04 -29.32
CA PRO A 56 -41.53 -17.86 -28.59
C PRO A 56 -42.06 -18.10 -27.16
N ASP A 57 -42.12 -19.34 -26.66
CA ASP A 57 -43.06 -19.63 -25.56
C ASP A 57 -42.48 -19.99 -24.19
N LEU A 58 -41.17 -20.01 -23.97
CA LEU A 58 -40.58 -20.22 -22.62
C LEU A 58 -39.25 -19.47 -22.43
N ALA A 59 -39.20 -18.21 -22.84
CA ALA A 59 -38.05 -17.34 -22.56
C ALA A 59 -38.09 -16.91 -21.08
N MET A 60 -37.39 -17.66 -20.23
CA MET A 60 -37.13 -17.28 -18.84
C MET A 60 -36.56 -15.86 -18.77
N ASP A 61 -37.19 -15.04 -17.94
CA ASP A 61 -36.94 -13.62 -17.63
C ASP A 61 -35.57 -13.37 -16.94
N ASP A 62 -34.77 -14.42 -16.72
CA ASP A 62 -33.45 -14.38 -16.06
C ASP A 62 -32.27 -14.10 -17.00
N THR A 63 -32.51 -14.09 -18.31
CA THR A 63 -31.50 -13.81 -19.34
C THR A 63 -30.82 -12.42 -19.24
N PRO A 64 -31.48 -11.30 -18.89
CA PRO A 64 -30.81 -10.01 -18.72
C PRO A 64 -29.92 -9.96 -17.46
N LEU A 65 -30.29 -10.67 -16.39
CA LEU A 65 -29.51 -10.70 -15.15
C LEU A 65 -28.21 -11.49 -15.35
N VAL A 66 -28.31 -12.68 -15.96
CA VAL A 66 -27.14 -13.51 -16.25
C VAL A 66 -26.19 -12.84 -17.25
N THR A 67 -26.71 -12.09 -18.24
CA THR A 67 -25.87 -11.39 -19.23
C THR A 67 -25.23 -10.11 -18.66
N SER A 68 -25.93 -9.37 -17.81
CA SER A 68 -25.37 -8.20 -17.10
C SER A 68 -24.31 -8.61 -16.07
N GLU A 69 -24.53 -9.70 -15.33
CA GLU A 69 -23.55 -10.27 -14.40
C GLU A 69 -22.31 -10.80 -15.13
N LYS A 70 -22.47 -11.48 -16.27
CA LYS A 70 -21.34 -11.92 -17.13
C LYS A 70 -20.52 -10.75 -17.66
N SER A 71 -21.19 -9.71 -18.15
CA SER A 71 -20.54 -8.52 -18.73
C SER A 71 -19.79 -7.74 -17.65
N SER A 72 -20.42 -7.60 -16.48
CA SER A 72 -19.80 -6.99 -15.29
C SER A 72 -18.62 -7.82 -14.80
N SER A 73 -18.75 -9.15 -14.72
CA SER A 73 -17.68 -10.06 -14.28
C SER A 73 -16.47 -10.02 -15.22
N THR A 74 -16.70 -10.04 -16.54
CA THR A 74 -15.64 -9.95 -17.54
C THR A 74 -14.91 -8.60 -17.48
N THR A 75 -15.67 -7.51 -17.36
CA THR A 75 -15.11 -6.15 -17.22
C THR A 75 -14.31 -6.01 -15.92
N ASN A 76 -14.84 -6.54 -14.82
CA ASN A 76 -14.16 -6.55 -13.52
C ASN A 76 -12.88 -7.40 -13.56
N HIS A 77 -12.91 -8.56 -14.23
CA HIS A 77 -11.73 -9.39 -14.42
C HIS A 77 -10.66 -8.65 -15.21
N GLN A 78 -11.01 -8.04 -16.34
CA GLN A 78 -10.07 -7.30 -17.19
C GLN A 78 -9.48 -6.08 -16.47
N THR A 79 -10.30 -5.32 -15.75
CA THR A 79 -9.82 -4.17 -14.96
C THR A 79 -8.94 -4.60 -13.80
N ASN A 80 -9.29 -5.70 -13.11
CA ASN A 80 -8.45 -6.27 -12.05
C ASN A 80 -7.11 -6.76 -12.62
N MET A 81 -7.10 -7.45 -13.76
CA MET A 81 -5.86 -7.87 -14.43
C MET A 81 -4.98 -6.67 -14.78
N HIS A 82 -5.56 -5.61 -15.35
CA HIS A 82 -4.83 -4.39 -15.66
C HIS A 82 -4.21 -3.74 -14.41
N ARG A 83 -4.95 -3.72 -13.30
CA ARG A 83 -4.47 -3.20 -12.01
C ARG A 83 -3.34 -4.03 -11.41
N LEU A 84 -3.45 -5.36 -11.51
CA LEU A 84 -2.39 -6.28 -11.07
C LEU A 84 -1.12 -6.11 -11.91
N SER A 85 -1.24 -5.96 -13.22
CA SER A 85 -0.09 -5.84 -14.12
C SER A 85 0.67 -4.52 -14.00
N PHE A 86 -0.04 -3.39 -13.92
CA PHE A 86 0.60 -2.08 -13.98
C PHE A 86 0.81 -1.44 -12.61
N THR A 87 0.07 -1.88 -11.58
CA THR A 87 0.09 -1.35 -10.20
C THR A 87 -0.41 0.10 -10.08
N VAL A 88 -0.17 0.90 -11.10
CA VAL A 88 -0.64 2.27 -11.27
C VAL A 88 -1.64 2.29 -12.40
N THR A 89 -2.85 2.76 -12.12
CA THR A 89 -3.92 2.82 -13.12
C THR A 89 -4.66 4.14 -13.03
N THR A 90 -5.04 4.67 -14.18
CA THR A 90 -5.90 5.85 -14.26
C THR A 90 -7.35 5.45 -14.43
N PHE A 91 -8.26 6.20 -13.83
CA PHE A 91 -9.70 6.05 -14.01
C PHE A 91 -10.37 7.43 -14.14
N PRO A 92 -11.36 7.58 -15.02
CA PRO A 92 -12.16 8.79 -15.05
C PRO A 92 -13.05 8.84 -13.80
N PHE A 93 -13.23 10.02 -13.21
CA PHE A 93 -14.21 10.20 -12.16
C PHE A 93 -14.99 11.50 -12.34
N THR A 94 -16.20 11.52 -11.80
CA THR A 94 -17.12 12.66 -11.86
C THR A 94 -17.40 13.11 -10.44
N ASP A 95 -17.20 14.40 -10.15
CA ASP A 95 -17.58 15.01 -8.88
C ASP A 95 -19.12 15.09 -8.83
N PRO A 96 -19.78 14.49 -7.82
CA PRO A 96 -21.24 14.48 -7.72
C PRO A 96 -21.84 15.82 -7.30
N SER A 97 -21.03 16.85 -7.02
CA SER A 97 -21.56 18.14 -6.56
C SER A 97 -22.32 18.89 -7.67
N PRO A 98 -23.55 19.40 -7.38
CA PRO A 98 -24.45 19.99 -8.39
C PRO A 98 -24.03 21.39 -8.89
N ASN A 99 -22.98 21.99 -8.31
CA ASN A 99 -22.64 23.42 -8.51
C ASN A 99 -21.53 23.69 -9.53
N LYS A 100 -21.14 22.74 -10.38
CA LYS A 100 -20.03 22.92 -11.33
C LYS A 100 -20.45 22.63 -12.77
N SER A 101 -21.22 23.56 -13.35
CA SER A 101 -21.83 23.42 -14.67
C SER A 101 -20.86 23.54 -15.86
N HIS A 102 -19.61 23.97 -15.65
CA HIS A 102 -18.62 24.17 -16.73
C HIS A 102 -17.40 23.21 -16.61
N LEU A 103 -16.93 22.91 -15.40
CA LEU A 103 -15.84 21.94 -15.15
C LEU A 103 -16.28 20.46 -15.14
N HIS A 104 -17.42 20.12 -15.77
CA HIS A 104 -17.95 18.76 -15.82
C HIS A 104 -17.10 17.78 -16.67
N GLY A 105 -16.04 18.29 -17.31
CA GLY A 105 -15.23 17.56 -18.28
C GLY A 105 -14.00 16.86 -17.69
N ARG A 106 -14.21 15.67 -17.09
CA ARG A 106 -13.19 14.62 -16.90
C ARG A 106 -12.11 14.94 -15.88
N LEU A 107 -12.45 14.76 -14.61
CA LEU A 107 -11.44 14.61 -13.58
C LEU A 107 -10.72 13.27 -13.76
N LEU A 108 -9.42 13.26 -13.56
CA LEU A 108 -8.58 12.09 -13.74
C LEU A 108 -8.17 11.56 -12.37
N GLY A 109 -8.61 10.36 -12.04
CA GLY A 109 -8.17 9.65 -10.85
C GLY A 109 -6.98 8.79 -11.20
N ILE A 110 -5.95 8.80 -10.36
CA ILE A 110 -4.83 7.86 -10.40
C ILE A 110 -4.92 7.01 -9.16
N ARG A 111 -4.89 5.71 -9.36
CA ARG A 111 -4.83 4.69 -8.32
C ARG A 111 -3.43 4.10 -8.30
N LEU A 112 -2.81 4.10 -7.13
CA LEU A 112 -1.55 3.45 -6.83
C LEU A 112 -1.87 2.28 -5.89
N ASP A 113 -1.85 1.07 -6.43
CA ASP A 113 -1.90 -0.14 -5.63
C ASP A 113 -0.46 -0.46 -5.15
N HIS A 114 -0.29 -1.14 -4.01
CA HIS A 114 0.99 -1.73 -3.62
C HIS A 114 0.74 -3.10 -2.99
N CYS A 115 1.66 -4.03 -3.25
CA CYS A 115 1.58 -5.39 -2.76
C CYS A 115 2.53 -5.52 -1.58
N SER A 116 2.03 -6.02 -0.45
CA SER A 116 2.85 -6.37 0.70
C SER A 116 3.62 -7.66 0.42
N ARG A 117 4.70 -7.89 1.18
CA ARG A 117 5.49 -9.13 1.18
C ARG A 117 4.64 -10.42 1.25
N HIS A 118 3.50 -10.38 1.92
CA HIS A 118 2.60 -11.54 2.06
C HIS A 118 1.73 -11.83 0.82
N GLY A 119 1.93 -11.11 -0.29
CA GLY A 119 1.16 -11.30 -1.53
C GLY A 119 -0.23 -10.68 -1.48
N THR A 120 -0.54 -9.91 -0.44
CA THR A 120 -1.81 -9.19 -0.30
C THR A 120 -1.67 -7.74 -0.77
N PHE A 121 -2.71 -7.23 -1.42
CA PHE A 121 -2.77 -5.81 -1.79
C PHE A 121 -3.31 -5.00 -0.62
N GLN A 122 -2.53 -4.01 -0.21
CA GLN A 122 -2.97 -3.06 0.81
C GLN A 122 -3.95 -2.03 0.24
N LYS A 123 -4.43 -1.15 1.12
CA LYS A 123 -5.32 -0.06 0.73
C LYS A 123 -4.61 0.83 -0.31
N PRO A 124 -5.23 1.06 -1.49
CA PRO A 124 -4.65 1.88 -2.54
C PRO A 124 -4.52 3.35 -2.12
N TYR A 125 -3.53 4.02 -2.70
CA TYR A 125 -3.44 5.47 -2.66
C TYR A 125 -4.08 6.08 -3.91
N TYR A 126 -4.72 7.23 -3.73
CA TYR A 126 -5.42 7.94 -4.78
C TYR A 126 -4.84 9.34 -4.95
N ILE A 127 -4.67 9.76 -6.20
CA ILE A 127 -4.43 11.15 -6.60
C ILE A 127 -5.57 11.54 -7.52
N LEU A 128 -6.28 12.60 -7.18
CA LEU A 128 -7.37 13.12 -7.98
C LEU A 128 -6.89 14.41 -8.63
N LEU A 129 -6.86 14.41 -9.96
CA LEU A 129 -6.44 15.54 -10.76
C LEU A 129 -7.63 16.25 -11.38
N ARG A 130 -7.55 17.57 -11.43
CA ARG A 130 -8.49 18.45 -12.11
C ARG A 130 -7.79 19.09 -13.30
N ARG A 131 -8.48 19.16 -14.44
CA ARG A 131 -8.04 19.96 -15.58
C ARG A 131 -8.22 21.45 -15.29
N VAL A 132 -7.19 22.25 -15.54
CA VAL A 132 -7.17 23.68 -15.24
C VAL A 132 -7.99 24.46 -16.29
N GLU A 133 -7.80 24.11 -17.57
CA GLU A 133 -8.55 24.67 -18.69
C GLU A 133 -9.47 23.61 -19.33
N GLU A 134 -10.58 24.04 -19.94
CA GLU A 134 -11.52 23.12 -20.63
C GLU A 134 -10.93 22.51 -21.91
N GLN A 135 -9.99 23.21 -22.55
CA GLN A 135 -9.33 22.79 -23.80
C GLN A 135 -7.83 22.49 -23.62
N GLY A 136 -7.26 22.78 -22.44
CA GLY A 136 -5.88 22.49 -22.11
C GLY A 136 -5.69 21.09 -21.52
N ASP A 137 -4.53 20.49 -21.79
CA ASP A 137 -4.08 19.24 -21.15
C ASP A 137 -3.29 19.52 -19.86
N GLU A 138 -3.61 20.61 -19.17
CA GLU A 138 -2.96 21.00 -17.92
C GLU A 138 -3.74 20.48 -16.70
N PHE A 139 -3.03 19.79 -15.81
CA PHE A 139 -3.60 19.17 -14.62
C PHE A 139 -3.07 19.83 -13.35
N ARG A 140 -3.96 19.94 -12.37
CA ARG A 140 -3.65 20.32 -10.98
C ARG A 140 -4.10 19.23 -10.03
N VAL A 141 -3.37 19.01 -8.94
CA VAL A 141 -3.80 18.10 -7.88
C VAL A 141 -5.00 18.72 -7.16
N HIS A 142 -6.13 18.00 -7.13
CA HIS A 142 -7.32 18.41 -6.42
C HIS A 142 -7.36 17.85 -5.00
N ARG A 143 -7.15 16.53 -4.86
CA ARG A 143 -7.14 15.80 -3.59
C ARG A 143 -6.24 14.57 -3.71
N HIS A 144 -5.68 14.11 -2.60
CA HIS A 144 -4.91 12.87 -2.55
C HIS A 144 -5.08 12.16 -1.21
N THR A 145 -4.76 10.87 -1.18
CA THR A 145 -4.65 10.08 0.05
C THR A 145 -3.19 9.72 0.40
N ILE A 146 -2.22 10.33 -0.29
CA ILE A 146 -0.79 10.07 -0.09
C ILE A 146 -0.36 10.56 1.31
N PRO A 147 0.45 9.78 2.05
CA PRO A 147 0.99 10.19 3.35
C PRO A 147 1.86 11.45 3.28
N ALA A 148 1.87 12.23 4.36
CA ALA A 148 2.54 13.53 4.44
C ALA A 148 4.08 13.49 4.28
N PHE A 149 4.72 12.32 4.43
CA PHE A 149 6.17 12.20 4.20
C PHE A 149 6.57 12.35 2.72
N VAL A 150 5.62 12.15 1.80
CA VAL A 150 5.80 12.46 0.38
C VAL A 150 5.37 13.90 0.16
N ALA A 151 6.33 14.79 -0.06
CA ALA A 151 6.09 16.22 -0.29
C ALA A 151 5.47 16.44 -1.68
N LEU A 152 4.15 16.18 -1.81
CA LEU A 152 3.45 16.26 -3.08
C LEU A 152 3.42 17.67 -3.65
N GLU A 153 3.35 18.70 -2.81
CA GLU A 153 3.37 20.12 -3.22
C GLU A 153 4.65 20.44 -4.01
N ARG A 154 5.82 20.02 -3.50
CA ARG A 154 7.11 20.21 -4.19
C ARG A 154 7.19 19.44 -5.51
N LEU A 155 6.54 18.27 -5.56
CA LEU A 155 6.48 17.48 -6.79
C LEU A 155 5.49 18.08 -7.79
N GLU A 156 4.40 18.70 -7.33
CA GLU A 156 3.46 19.41 -8.17
C GLU A 156 4.13 20.62 -8.82
N GLU A 157 4.86 21.43 -8.06
CA GLU A 157 5.64 22.56 -8.60
C GLU A 157 6.68 22.11 -9.64
N GLN A 158 7.34 20.98 -9.39
CA GLN A 158 8.40 20.47 -10.28
C GLN A 158 7.86 19.82 -11.56
N PHE A 159 6.80 19.02 -11.46
CA PHE A 159 6.30 18.18 -12.56
C PHE A 159 5.04 18.71 -13.23
N LEU A 160 4.25 19.52 -12.53
CA LEU A 160 3.03 20.16 -13.02
C LEU A 160 3.12 21.70 -12.89
N PRO A 161 4.14 22.35 -13.47
CA PRO A 161 4.17 23.81 -13.49
C PRO A 161 2.94 24.31 -14.25
N LEU A 162 2.27 25.28 -13.65
CA LEU A 162 1.17 25.99 -14.27
C LEU A 162 1.74 27.16 -15.06
N LYS A 163 1.14 27.50 -16.19
CA LYS A 163 1.47 28.78 -16.83
C LYS A 163 0.84 29.88 -15.96
N ASP A 164 1.66 30.73 -15.37
CA ASP A 164 1.15 31.92 -14.71
C ASP A 164 0.55 32.85 -15.77
N GLU A 165 -0.76 33.12 -15.67
CA GLU A 165 -1.44 34.12 -16.52
C GLU A 165 -1.22 35.56 -16.02
N ASP A 166 -0.48 35.78 -14.92
CA ASP A 166 -0.54 37.02 -14.13
C ASP A 166 0.82 37.73 -13.88
N GLU A 167 1.79 37.59 -14.78
CA GLU A 167 2.90 38.55 -14.91
C GLU A 167 2.93 39.16 -16.31
N GLY A 168 2.00 40.09 -16.55
CA GLY A 168 2.27 41.19 -17.47
C GLY A 168 3.53 41.92 -16.96
N TYR A 169 4.51 42.11 -17.84
CA TYR A 169 5.87 42.62 -17.58
C TYR A 169 6.96 41.58 -17.25
N THR A 170 7.14 40.58 -18.12
CA THR A 170 8.51 40.09 -18.38
C THR A 170 8.84 40.23 -19.86
N VAL A 171 10.05 40.74 -20.08
CA VAL A 171 10.60 41.18 -21.37
C VAL A 171 10.49 40.06 -22.39
N ALA A 172 10.02 40.39 -23.59
CA ALA A 172 10.04 39.50 -24.74
C ALA A 172 11.47 39.00 -25.00
N ASP A 173 11.78 37.78 -24.55
CA ASP A 173 12.92 37.04 -25.08
C ASP A 173 12.57 36.63 -26.53
N PRO A 174 13.41 36.98 -27.52
CA PRO A 174 13.06 36.87 -28.94
C PRO A 174 13.32 35.45 -29.51
N ASP A 175 13.48 34.43 -28.67
CA ASP A 175 13.86 33.08 -29.12
C ASP A 175 13.06 31.98 -28.40
N GLY A 176 11.87 31.67 -28.95
CA GLY A 176 11.27 30.33 -28.93
C GLY A 176 11.22 29.55 -27.61
N SER A 177 10.89 30.19 -26.48
CA SER A 177 10.81 29.51 -25.17
C SER A 177 9.83 28.33 -25.22
N GLN A 178 10.36 27.12 -25.16
CA GLN A 178 9.58 25.89 -25.16
C GLN A 178 8.61 25.93 -23.97
N LYS A 179 7.30 25.87 -24.24
CA LYS A 179 6.28 25.65 -23.21
C LYS A 179 6.72 24.44 -22.37
N ILE A 180 7.05 24.65 -21.09
CA ILE A 180 7.45 23.56 -20.19
C ILE A 180 6.27 22.58 -20.16
N LYS A 181 6.47 21.39 -20.73
CA LYS A 181 5.43 20.38 -20.81
C LYS A 181 5.30 19.73 -19.43
N GLN A 182 4.07 19.69 -18.92
CA GLN A 182 3.77 18.94 -17.71
C GLN A 182 4.12 17.46 -17.89
N ASP A 183 4.79 16.87 -16.90
CA ASP A 183 5.13 15.45 -16.88
C ASP A 183 4.39 14.73 -15.75
N LEU A 184 3.14 14.37 -16.05
CA LEU A 184 2.31 13.59 -15.13
C LEU A 184 2.92 12.21 -14.86
N HIS A 185 3.55 11.61 -15.87
CA HIS A 185 4.15 10.29 -15.72
C HIS A 185 5.36 10.35 -14.77
N GLY A 186 6.18 11.40 -14.87
CA GLY A 186 7.27 11.69 -13.96
C GLY A 186 6.81 11.87 -12.52
N LEU A 187 5.77 12.68 -12.29
CA LEU A 187 5.15 12.86 -10.97
C LEU A 187 4.73 11.52 -10.37
N VAL A 188 3.93 10.75 -11.12
CA VAL A 188 3.37 9.49 -10.65
C VAL A 188 4.46 8.45 -10.42
N ARG A 189 5.47 8.38 -11.29
CA ARG A 189 6.64 7.52 -11.13
C ARG A 189 7.40 7.86 -9.86
N ARG A 190 7.60 9.16 -9.57
CA ARG A 190 8.33 9.62 -8.39
C ARG A 190 7.57 9.32 -7.10
N VAL A 191 6.26 9.57 -7.08
CA VAL A 191 5.37 9.25 -5.95
C VAL A 191 5.34 7.74 -5.71
N ARG A 192 5.13 6.93 -6.75
CA ARG A 192 5.18 5.47 -6.66
C ARG A 192 6.51 5.01 -6.08
N HIS A 193 7.62 5.58 -6.54
CA HIS A 193 8.95 5.22 -6.04
C HIS A 193 9.07 5.48 -4.53
N GLU A 194 8.65 6.65 -4.02
CA GLU A 194 8.68 6.93 -2.59
C GLU A 194 7.79 5.98 -1.78
N LEU A 195 6.59 5.69 -2.25
CA LEU A 195 5.65 4.78 -1.57
C LEU A 195 6.22 3.35 -1.49
N ILE A 196 6.77 2.84 -2.60
CA ILE A 196 7.37 1.50 -2.61
C ILE A 196 8.64 1.46 -1.74
N CYS A 197 9.50 2.47 -1.83
CA CYS A 197 10.69 2.55 -0.97
C CYS A 197 10.33 2.64 0.51
N TRP A 198 9.23 3.28 0.87
CA TRP A 198 8.71 3.29 2.23
C TRP A 198 8.24 1.91 2.68
N GLU A 199 7.44 1.23 1.85
CA GLU A 199 6.95 -0.12 2.16
C GLU A 199 8.11 -1.12 2.31
N LEU A 200 9.06 -1.11 1.37
CA LEU A 200 10.25 -1.98 1.44
C LEU A 200 11.08 -1.75 2.71
N ARG A 201 11.13 -0.53 3.24
CA ARG A 201 11.83 -0.24 4.50
C ARG A 201 11.06 -0.76 5.71
N ARG A 202 9.74 -0.67 5.70
CA ARG A 202 8.90 -1.29 6.74
C ARG A 202 9.04 -2.80 6.71
N ASP A 203 8.90 -3.41 5.53
CA ASP A 203 9.03 -4.85 5.33
C ASP A 203 10.42 -5.35 5.75
N ALA A 204 11.48 -4.58 5.48
CA ALA A 204 12.82 -4.95 5.92
C ALA A 204 12.98 -4.93 7.45
N ILE A 205 12.38 -3.95 8.14
CA ILE A 205 12.41 -3.90 9.61
C ILE A 205 11.58 -5.06 10.18
N GLU A 206 10.44 -5.38 9.58
CA GLU A 206 9.61 -6.52 9.98
C GLU A 206 10.34 -7.86 9.76
N LEU A 207 11.00 -8.03 8.62
CA LEU A 207 11.85 -9.19 8.34
C LEU A 207 12.97 -9.32 9.37
N LEU A 208 13.62 -8.22 9.76
CA LEU A 208 14.64 -8.24 10.80
C LEU A 208 14.08 -8.69 12.15
N LYS A 209 12.88 -8.22 12.51
CA LYS A 209 12.20 -8.66 13.73
C LYS A 209 11.93 -10.17 13.71
N GLU A 210 11.44 -10.69 12.58
CA GLU A 210 11.21 -12.13 12.40
C GLU A 210 12.51 -12.94 12.50
N GLN A 211 13.58 -12.49 11.83
CA GLN A 211 14.88 -13.15 11.86
C GLN A 211 15.54 -13.14 13.24
N LEU A 212 15.18 -12.18 14.09
CA LEU A 212 15.66 -12.07 15.47
C LEU A 212 14.72 -12.73 16.49
N GLU A 213 13.67 -13.40 16.01
CA GLU A 213 12.64 -14.05 16.84
C GLU A 213 11.93 -13.09 17.81
N LEU A 214 11.89 -11.79 17.46
CA LEU A 214 11.19 -10.76 18.24
C LEU A 214 9.68 -10.79 18.00
N ILE A 215 9.21 -11.43 16.93
CA ILE A 215 7.79 -11.65 16.62
C ILE A 215 7.56 -13.16 16.59
N PRO A 216 6.54 -13.72 17.28
CA PRO A 216 6.19 -15.11 17.12
C PRO A 216 5.82 -15.39 15.65
N PRO A 217 6.18 -16.56 15.09
CA PRO A 217 5.69 -16.92 13.76
C PRO A 217 4.16 -16.87 13.80
N LYS A 218 3.55 -16.03 12.94
CA LYS A 218 2.09 -16.04 12.73
C LYS A 218 1.71 -17.44 12.26
N THR A 219 1.24 -18.28 13.18
CA THR A 219 0.60 -19.55 12.88
C THR A 219 -0.67 -19.21 12.09
N ALA A 220 -0.91 -19.95 11.01
CA ALA A 220 -1.98 -19.65 10.05
C ALA A 220 -3.42 -19.84 10.60
N ASP A 221 -3.56 -20.11 11.90
CA ASP A 221 -4.81 -20.44 12.58
C ASP A 221 -5.20 -19.44 13.70
N GLU A 222 -4.45 -18.34 13.86
CA GLU A 222 -4.77 -17.28 14.83
C GLU A 222 -5.16 -15.99 14.08
N ASP A 223 -6.42 -15.95 13.66
CA ASP A 223 -7.08 -14.76 13.12
C ASP A 223 -7.22 -13.69 14.22
N ASP A 224 -6.61 -12.52 13.98
CA ASP A 224 -7.04 -11.19 14.47
C ASP A 224 -7.52 -11.06 15.93
N GLU A 225 -6.87 -11.70 16.91
CA GLU A 225 -6.82 -11.11 18.24
C GLU A 225 -5.81 -9.96 18.20
N GLU A 226 -6.30 -8.73 18.41
CA GLU A 226 -5.47 -7.56 18.71
C GLU A 226 -4.54 -7.96 19.86
N MET A 227 -3.32 -8.40 19.54
CA MET A 227 -2.33 -8.74 20.56
C MET A 227 -2.14 -7.51 21.45
N ASP A 228 -2.51 -7.62 22.72
CA ASP A 228 -2.22 -6.65 23.76
C ASP A 228 -0.75 -6.23 23.66
N ASP A 229 -0.53 -4.94 23.41
CA ASP A 229 0.78 -4.26 23.23
C ASP A 229 1.72 -4.53 24.43
N ASP A 230 1.15 -4.87 25.59
CA ASP A 230 1.86 -5.14 26.84
C ASP A 230 2.67 -6.45 26.86
N SER A 231 2.50 -7.34 25.88
CA SER A 231 3.20 -8.64 25.84
C SER A 231 4.53 -8.62 25.06
N GLN A 232 4.84 -7.53 24.35
CA GLN A 232 6.05 -7.44 23.52
C GLN A 232 7.32 -7.00 24.28
N GLU A 233 7.18 -6.43 25.49
CA GLU A 233 8.29 -5.75 26.17
C GLU A 233 9.34 -6.69 26.82
N ASP A 234 9.00 -7.97 27.06
CA ASP A 234 9.85 -8.90 27.82
C ASP A 234 10.61 -9.95 26.97
N ARG A 235 10.49 -9.92 25.64
CA ARG A 235 11.17 -10.90 24.78
C ARG A 235 12.58 -10.46 24.40
N ILE A 236 13.56 -11.20 24.91
CA ILE A 236 14.95 -11.08 24.48
C ILE A 236 15.11 -11.91 23.20
N GLY A 237 15.22 -11.23 22.07
CA GLY A 237 15.54 -11.84 20.78
C GLY A 237 16.98 -12.33 20.69
N LEU A 238 17.29 -12.98 19.57
CA LEU A 238 18.62 -13.46 19.26
C LEU A 238 19.67 -12.33 19.36
N TYR A 239 20.89 -12.68 19.77
CA TYR A 239 22.02 -11.75 19.94
C TYR A 239 21.83 -10.70 21.04
N GLY A 240 20.93 -10.95 22.00
CA GLY A 240 20.67 -10.05 23.13
C GLY A 240 19.94 -8.77 22.72
N ILE A 241 19.19 -8.80 21.63
CA ILE A 241 18.39 -7.65 21.17
C ILE A 241 17.04 -7.70 21.89
N GLN A 242 16.68 -6.62 22.57
CA GLN A 242 15.41 -6.47 23.25
C GLN A 242 14.32 -5.97 22.28
N SER A 243 14.61 -4.95 21.47
CA SER A 243 13.62 -4.42 20.52
C SER A 243 14.25 -3.75 19.31
N ILE A 244 13.49 -3.75 18.21
CA ILE A 244 13.79 -2.98 16.99
C ILE A 244 12.55 -2.18 16.61
N GLU A 245 12.68 -0.87 16.47
CA GLU A 245 11.53 -0.01 16.17
C GLU A 245 11.88 1.06 15.14
N ALA A 246 10.95 1.33 14.23
CA ALA A 246 11.04 2.50 13.37
C ALA A 246 10.76 3.76 14.21
N THR A 247 11.72 4.69 14.27
CA THR A 247 11.60 5.91 15.08
C THR A 247 10.56 6.89 14.54
N ALA A 248 10.23 6.78 13.25
CA ALA A 248 9.26 7.62 12.58
C ALA A 248 8.42 6.79 11.61
N PHE A 249 7.22 7.29 11.30
CA PHE A 249 6.31 6.65 10.33
C PHE A 249 6.96 6.44 8.95
N GLU A 250 7.87 7.33 8.54
CA GLU A 250 8.59 7.19 7.28
C GLU A 250 9.61 6.05 7.26
N ALA A 251 9.90 5.37 8.39
CA ALA A 251 10.87 4.28 8.50
C ALA A 251 12.27 4.61 7.92
N ARG A 252 12.70 5.89 7.97
CA ARG A 252 14.07 6.30 7.59
C ARG A 252 15.07 6.08 8.70
N GLN A 253 14.58 5.98 9.93
CA GLN A 253 15.40 5.79 11.11
C GLN A 253 14.83 4.60 11.88
N ALA A 254 15.70 3.68 12.27
CA ALA A 254 15.36 2.59 13.16
C ALA A 254 16.23 2.63 14.41
N ARG A 255 15.63 2.29 15.54
CA ARG A 255 16.26 2.15 16.83
C ARG A 255 16.36 0.66 17.16
N ILE A 256 17.52 0.22 17.59
CA ILE A 256 17.78 -1.14 18.08
C ILE A 256 18.23 -1.00 19.53
N THR A 257 17.62 -1.76 20.42
CA THR A 257 17.93 -1.77 21.85
C THR A 257 18.42 -3.18 22.22
N TRP A 258 19.57 -3.26 22.88
CA TRP A 258 20.12 -4.50 23.41
C TRP A 258 19.85 -4.62 24.92
N THR A 259 19.94 -5.84 25.44
CA THR A 259 19.75 -6.15 26.87
C THR A 259 20.84 -5.57 27.77
N ASP A 260 22.01 -5.26 27.21
CA ASP A 260 23.12 -4.59 27.90
C ASP A 260 22.89 -3.08 28.07
N GLY A 261 21.77 -2.54 27.58
CA GLY A 261 21.48 -1.10 27.58
C GLY A 261 22.08 -0.35 26.38
N THR A 262 22.83 -1.03 25.51
CA THR A 262 23.32 -0.45 24.26
C THR A 262 22.14 -0.11 23.34
N VAL A 263 22.21 1.05 22.70
CA VAL A 263 21.21 1.52 21.75
C VAL A 263 21.90 1.93 20.45
N ALA A 264 21.41 1.41 19.34
CA ALA A 264 21.83 1.81 18.00
C ALA A 264 20.71 2.57 17.30
N ARG A 265 21.10 3.62 16.60
CA ARG A 265 20.24 4.37 15.68
C ARG A 265 20.83 4.27 14.29
N ILE A 266 20.08 3.66 13.39
CA ILE A 266 20.46 3.50 12.00
C ILE A 266 19.59 4.38 11.12
N LYS A 267 20.20 4.98 10.10
CA LYS A 267 19.51 5.72 9.04
C LYS A 267 19.52 4.88 7.77
N ILE A 268 18.33 4.63 7.23
CA ILE A 268 18.09 3.77 6.08
C ILE A 268 17.77 4.65 4.87
N SER A 269 18.48 4.42 3.76
CA SER A 269 18.23 5.08 2.47
C SER A 269 17.01 4.50 1.76
N ASN A 270 16.52 5.21 0.74
CA ASN A 270 15.47 4.70 -0.15
C ASN A 270 15.86 3.42 -0.92
N LYS A 271 17.15 3.07 -0.98
CA LYS A 271 17.65 1.84 -1.59
C LYS A 271 17.75 0.67 -0.60
N GLY A 272 17.38 0.87 0.67
CA GLY A 272 17.53 -0.14 1.72
C GLY A 272 18.96 -0.26 2.27
N LEU A 273 19.85 0.66 1.91
CA LEU A 273 21.21 0.75 2.46
C LEU A 273 21.24 1.52 3.77
N ILE A 274 22.11 1.12 4.69
CA ILE A 274 22.39 1.84 5.93
C ILE A 274 23.35 3.00 5.60
N GLU A 275 22.86 4.24 5.64
CA GLU A 275 23.67 5.44 5.35
C GLU A 275 24.50 5.88 6.54
N ARG A 276 23.96 5.70 7.75
CA ARG A 276 24.56 6.11 9.00
C ARG A 276 24.15 5.15 10.11
N ALA A 277 25.08 4.78 10.96
CA ALA A 277 24.83 4.07 12.20
C ALA A 277 25.48 4.82 13.36
N VAL A 278 24.77 4.95 14.47
CA VAL A 278 25.30 5.48 15.72
C VAL A 278 24.97 4.49 16.82
N VAL A 279 25.97 4.03 17.57
CA VAL A 279 25.81 3.04 18.63
C VAL A 279 26.32 3.63 19.93
N VAL A 280 25.47 3.65 20.94
CA VAL A 280 25.77 4.21 22.27
C VAL A 280 25.56 3.10 23.30
N GLY A 281 26.62 2.73 24.02
CA GLY A 281 26.53 1.86 25.19
C GLY A 281 26.82 2.64 26.48
N ASP A 282 26.98 1.91 27.58
CA ASP A 282 27.21 2.48 28.92
C ASP A 282 28.45 3.39 29.00
N ASN A 283 29.51 3.03 28.28
CA ASN A 283 30.77 3.80 28.22
C ASN A 283 30.81 4.82 27.07
N GLY A 284 29.66 5.18 26.51
CA GLY A 284 29.52 6.15 25.44
C GLY A 284 29.50 5.53 24.04
N ARG A 285 29.92 6.31 23.04
CA ARG A 285 29.74 5.96 21.62
C ARG A 285 30.75 4.91 21.15
N ILE A 286 30.26 3.76 20.67
CA ILE A 286 31.08 2.61 20.27
C ILE A 286 31.34 2.63 18.76
N LYS A 287 32.38 3.37 18.35
CA LYS A 287 32.73 3.54 16.91
C LYS A 287 33.09 2.24 16.19
N GLY A 288 33.59 1.23 16.90
CA GLY A 288 33.94 -0.07 16.30
C GLY A 288 32.73 -0.80 15.74
N VAL A 289 31.63 -0.81 16.49
CA VAL A 289 30.35 -1.40 16.07
C VAL A 289 29.73 -0.58 14.94
N GLU A 290 29.79 0.75 15.03
CA GLU A 290 29.31 1.63 13.95
C GLU A 290 30.00 1.35 12.62
N ASN A 291 31.33 1.19 12.63
CA ASN A 291 32.09 0.89 11.43
C ASN A 291 31.76 -0.51 10.88
N LEU A 292 31.55 -1.52 11.73
CA LEU A 292 31.15 -2.86 11.28
C LEU A 292 29.76 -2.86 10.64
N LEU A 293 28.81 -2.15 11.27
CA LEU A 293 27.45 -2.00 10.75
C LEU A 293 27.43 -1.28 9.40
N MET A 294 28.37 -0.36 9.18
CA MET A 294 28.53 0.43 7.95
C MET A 294 29.51 -0.19 6.94
N ASP A 295 30.18 -1.31 7.28
CA ASP A 295 31.24 -1.86 6.44
C ASP A 295 30.70 -2.39 5.10
N GLY A 296 31.17 -1.82 3.99
CA GLY A 296 30.69 -2.14 2.64
C GLY A 296 29.31 -1.56 2.28
N GLU A 297 28.69 -2.06 1.19
CA GLU A 297 27.32 -1.70 0.76
C GLU A 297 26.27 -2.37 1.67
N SER A 298 26.25 -1.95 2.93
CA SER A 298 25.46 -2.59 3.98
C SER A 298 23.96 -2.46 3.74
N ARG A 299 23.35 -3.54 3.26
CA ARG A 299 21.89 -3.66 3.20
C ARG A 299 21.35 -3.97 4.58
N ILE A 300 20.15 -3.46 4.86
CA ILE A 300 19.47 -3.72 6.13
C ILE A 300 19.23 -5.23 6.37
N GLU A 301 19.02 -6.02 5.32
CA GLU A 301 18.82 -7.48 5.39
C GLU A 301 20.06 -8.24 5.90
N GLU A 302 21.26 -7.69 5.65
CA GLU A 302 22.53 -8.31 6.05
C GLU A 302 22.88 -8.02 7.52
N LEU A 303 22.09 -7.17 8.18
CA LEU A 303 22.32 -6.74 9.55
C LEU A 303 22.42 -7.93 10.52
N VAL A 304 21.56 -8.94 10.36
CA VAL A 304 21.57 -10.14 11.23
C VAL A 304 22.89 -10.91 11.10
N GLN A 305 23.44 -11.02 9.90
CA GLN A 305 24.73 -11.69 9.68
C GLN A 305 25.87 -10.92 10.36
N LYS A 306 25.83 -9.59 10.30
CA LYS A 306 26.81 -8.73 10.97
C LYS A 306 26.70 -8.78 12.49
N LEU A 307 25.48 -8.82 13.01
CA LEU A 307 25.21 -9.00 14.44
C LEU A 307 25.75 -10.34 14.94
N LYS A 308 25.62 -11.41 14.15
CA LYS A 308 26.21 -12.71 14.44
C LYS A 308 27.73 -12.65 14.55
N VAL A 309 28.40 -11.93 13.64
CA VAL A 309 29.86 -11.73 13.72
C VAL A 309 30.23 -10.95 14.98
N LEU A 310 29.46 -9.93 15.33
CA LEU A 310 29.72 -9.11 16.51
C LEU A 310 29.63 -9.90 17.82
N VAL A 311 28.62 -10.76 17.96
CA VAL A 311 28.47 -11.64 19.14
C VAL A 311 29.51 -12.76 19.12
N GLY A 312 29.82 -13.31 17.95
CA GLY A 312 30.84 -14.35 17.78
C GLY A 312 32.28 -13.89 18.01
N VAL A 313 32.57 -12.58 17.89
CA VAL A 313 33.87 -11.97 18.22
C VAL A 313 33.98 -11.62 19.71
N SER A 314 32.86 -11.58 20.41
CA SER A 314 32.78 -11.25 21.85
C SER A 314 32.72 -12.49 22.77
N SER A 315 32.88 -13.70 22.21
CA SER A 315 33.04 -14.98 22.93
C SER A 315 34.47 -15.49 22.81
#